data_AF-A0A1B6HMQ2-F1
#
_entry.id   AF-A0A1B6HMQ2-F1
#
_cell.length_a   1.000
_cell.length_b   1.000
_cell.length_c   1.000
_cell.angle_alpha   90.00
_cell.angle_beta   90.00
_cell.angle_gamma   90.00
#
_symmetry.space_group_name_H-M   'P 1'
#
loop_
_entity.id
_entity.type
_entity.pdbx_description
1 polymer ?
#
loop_
_entity_poly.entity_id
_entity_poly.type
_entity_poly.pdbx_seq_one_letter_code
_entity_poly.pdbx_strand_id
1 'polypeptide(L)'
;MVKNKRWVYAHEFKGEPKKSDFELREEDIPALKDGEVLFEAVYLSVDPYMRMYVARIGPPEYTMIGSQIARVVESRHADYKVGNNVVAYFGWQLFTICDPDNFTTPFGMKDKPFILPDFGGLPSSLGLGVLGMPGNTAFFGFL
;
A
#
# COMPACT_ATOMS: atom_id res chain seq x y z
N MET A 1 -9.91 -20.34 6.37
CA MET A 1 -9.35 -19.04 6.77
C MET A 1 -9.01 -18.27 5.50
N VAL A 2 -9.17 -16.95 5.51
CA VAL A 2 -8.80 -16.11 4.34
C VAL A 2 -7.28 -15.97 4.33
N LYS A 3 -6.66 -16.10 3.15
CA LYS A 3 -5.21 -15.94 2.95
C LYS A 3 -4.90 -14.54 2.43
N ASN A 4 -3.74 -14.00 2.80
CA ASN A 4 -3.18 -12.85 2.12
C ASN A 4 -2.76 -13.26 0.72
N LYS A 5 -3.09 -12.43 -0.28
CA LYS A 5 -2.65 -12.58 -1.66
C LYS A 5 -1.81 -11.37 -2.01
N ARG A 6 -0.57 -11.59 -2.45
CA ARG A 6 0.35 -10.51 -2.82
C ARG A 6 1.00 -10.75 -4.16
N TRP A 7 1.11 -9.69 -4.94
CA TRP A 7 1.89 -9.69 -6.17
C TRP A 7 3.34 -9.40 -5.84
N VAL A 8 4.22 -10.32 -6.19
CA VAL A 8 5.66 -10.22 -6.00
C VAL A 8 6.30 -9.75 -7.30
N TYR A 9 7.25 -8.84 -7.19
CA TYR A 9 8.21 -8.52 -8.24
C TYR A 9 9.17 -9.72 -8.39
N ALA A 10 8.91 -10.56 -9.39
CA ALA A 10 9.55 -11.87 -9.53
C ALA A 10 10.77 -11.84 -10.47
N HIS A 11 10.77 -10.95 -11.47
CA HIS A 11 11.90 -10.78 -12.38
C HIS A 11 12.15 -9.31 -12.70
N GLU A 12 13.41 -8.99 -12.99
CA GLU A 12 13.77 -7.65 -13.46
C GLU A 12 13.05 -7.31 -14.78
N PHE A 13 12.47 -6.11 -14.82
CA PHE A 13 11.80 -5.61 -16.02
C PHE A 13 12.82 -5.35 -17.14
N LYS A 14 12.73 -6.14 -18.21
CA LYS A 14 13.51 -5.94 -19.45
C LYS A 14 12.58 -5.49 -20.57
N GLY A 15 12.77 -4.26 -21.06
CA GLY A 15 11.78 -3.65 -21.95
C GLY A 15 10.46 -3.41 -21.23
N GLU A 16 9.33 -3.53 -21.91
CA GLU A 16 8.01 -3.39 -21.28
C GLU A 16 7.76 -4.47 -20.22
N PRO A 17 7.14 -4.14 -19.06
CA PRO A 17 6.80 -5.15 -18.05
C PRO A 17 5.84 -6.18 -18.63
N LYS A 18 6.13 -7.45 -18.38
CA LYS A 18 5.29 -8.58 -18.81
C LYS A 18 4.71 -9.30 -17.60
N LYS A 19 3.64 -10.04 -17.81
CA LYS A 19 2.95 -10.79 -16.73
C LYS A 19 3.89 -11.72 -15.97
N SER A 20 4.87 -12.32 -16.65
CA SER A 20 5.86 -13.21 -16.02
C SER A 20 6.81 -12.50 -15.06
N ASP A 21 6.91 -11.17 -15.12
CA ASP A 21 7.74 -10.40 -14.17
C ASP A 21 7.07 -10.29 -12.79
N PHE A 22 5.83 -10.77 -12.68
CA PHE A 22 5.04 -10.78 -11.46
C PHE A 22 4.62 -12.20 -11.10
N GLU A 23 4.55 -12.47 -9.81
CA GLU A 23 4.07 -13.76 -9.27
C GLU A 23 3.02 -13.49 -8.19
N LEU A 24 1.88 -14.18 -8.24
CA LEU A 24 0.89 -14.12 -7.16
C LEU A 24 1.26 -15.16 -6.10
N ARG A 25 1.55 -14.70 -4.88
CA ARG A 25 1.80 -15.57 -3.72
C ARG A 25 0.66 -15.47 -2.72
N GLU A 26 0.37 -16.60 -2.08
CA GLU A 26 -0.61 -16.69 -1.01
C GLU A 26 0.06 -17.10 0.30
N GLU A 27 -0.30 -16.44 1.40
CA GLU A 27 0.25 -16.71 2.73
C GLU A 27 -0.82 -16.57 3.82
N ASP A 28 -0.61 -17.23 4.95
CA ASP A 28 -1.52 -17.15 6.08
C ASP A 28 -1.36 -15.81 6.81
N ILE A 29 -2.48 -15.29 7.35
CA ILE A 29 -2.51 -14.04 8.11
C ILE A 29 -2.30 -14.40 9.59
N PRO A 30 -1.18 -14.01 10.23
CA PRO A 30 -0.96 -14.30 11.64
C PRO A 30 -1.89 -13.45 12.53
N ALA A 31 -2.01 -13.82 13.80
CA ALA A 31 -2.72 -13.02 14.79
C ALA A 31 -1.99 -11.69 15.07
N LEU A 32 -2.76 -10.63 15.30
CA LEU A 32 -2.22 -9.31 15.65
C LEU A 32 -1.50 -9.33 17.01
N LYS A 33 -0.39 -8.60 17.08
CA LYS A 33 0.29 -8.20 18.31
C LYS A 33 -0.22 -6.84 18.78
N ASP A 34 0.15 -6.48 20.01
CA ASP A 34 -0.25 -5.19 20.58
C ASP A 34 0.31 -4.02 19.78
N GLY A 35 -0.53 -3.02 19.51
CA GLY A 35 -0.20 -1.89 18.63
C GLY A 35 -0.35 -2.19 17.13
N GLU A 36 -0.49 -3.44 16.71
CA GLU A 36 -0.65 -3.78 15.29
C GLU A 36 -2.11 -3.62 14.83
N VAL A 37 -2.26 -3.39 13.52
CA VAL A 37 -3.53 -3.22 12.83
C VAL A 37 -3.52 -4.07 11.56
N LEU A 38 -4.62 -4.76 11.29
CA LEU A 38 -4.85 -5.48 10.04
C LEU A 38 -5.62 -4.59 9.07
N PHE A 39 -5.02 -4.35 7.92
CA PHE A 39 -5.59 -3.59 6.81
C PHE A 39 -5.95 -4.51 5.66
N GLU A 40 -7.09 -4.27 5.01
CA GLU A 40 -7.53 -4.91 3.77
C GLU A 40 -7.49 -3.90 2.63
N ALA A 41 -6.81 -4.21 1.53
CA ALA A 41 -6.74 -3.36 0.35
C ALA A 41 -8.11 -3.19 -0.32
N VAL A 42 -8.47 -1.94 -0.60
CA VAL A 42 -9.69 -1.57 -1.35
C VAL A 42 -9.33 -1.07 -2.74
N TYR A 43 -8.25 -0.30 -2.85
CA TYR A 43 -7.71 0.20 -4.12
C TYR A 43 -6.19 0.14 -4.09
N LEU A 44 -5.57 -0.19 -5.23
CA LEU A 44 -4.12 -0.17 -5.43
C LEU A 44 -3.76 0.95 -6.41
N SER A 45 -2.68 1.69 -6.12
CA SER A 45 -2.11 2.63 -7.08
C SER A 45 -1.23 1.91 -8.11
N VAL A 46 -1.23 2.44 -9.33
CA VAL A 46 -0.37 2.00 -10.43
C VAL A 46 0.24 3.23 -11.08
N ASP A 47 1.48 3.54 -10.70
CA ASP A 47 2.15 4.77 -11.08
C ASP A 47 3.43 4.50 -11.89
N PRO A 48 3.80 5.38 -12.85
CA PRO A 48 4.99 5.18 -13.69
C PRO A 48 6.30 5.01 -12.91
N TYR A 49 6.44 5.68 -11.76
CA TYR A 49 7.66 5.63 -10.96
C TYR A 49 7.96 4.20 -10.46
N MET A 50 6.92 3.39 -10.24
CA MET A 50 7.05 2.05 -9.63
C MET A 50 8.01 1.16 -10.41
N ARG A 51 8.00 1.26 -11.75
CA ARG A 51 8.91 0.53 -12.63
C ARG A 51 10.38 0.77 -12.28
N MET A 52 10.75 2.03 -12.04
CA MET A 52 12.13 2.43 -11.81
C MET A 52 12.55 2.18 -10.36
N TYR A 53 11.63 2.39 -9.42
CA TYR A 53 11.96 2.33 -8.00
C TYR A 53 11.92 0.92 -7.43
N VAL A 54 11.13 0.00 -7.96
CA VAL A 54 11.09 -1.39 -7.45
C VAL A 54 12.47 -2.04 -7.50
N ALA A 55 13.23 -1.83 -8.59
CA ALA A 55 14.58 -2.35 -8.75
C ALA A 55 15.62 -1.66 -7.84
N ARG A 56 15.32 -0.49 -7.28
CA ARG A 56 16.20 0.22 -6.33
C ARG A 56 16.04 -0.24 -4.90
N ILE A 57 14.90 -0.87 -4.58
CA ILE A 57 14.61 -1.38 -3.24
C ILE A 57 15.41 -2.65 -2.97
N GLY A 58 15.52 -3.52 -3.96
CA GLY A 58 16.29 -4.75 -3.87
C GLY A 58 16.14 -5.63 -5.11
N PRO A 59 16.79 -6.80 -5.11
CA PRO A 59 16.57 -7.81 -6.15
C PRO A 59 15.10 -8.27 -6.16
N PRO A 60 14.65 -8.98 -7.22
CA PRO A 60 13.36 -9.65 -7.19
C PRO A 60 13.18 -10.48 -5.91
N GLU A 61 11.92 -10.68 -5.48
CA GLU A 61 11.44 -11.39 -4.27
C GLU A 61 10.59 -10.52 -3.30
N TYR A 62 10.45 -9.22 -3.54
CA TYR A 62 9.61 -8.34 -2.70
C TYR A 62 8.18 -8.18 -3.25
N THR A 63 7.22 -7.90 -2.36
CA THR A 63 5.89 -7.44 -2.77
C THR A 63 6.04 -6.21 -3.66
N MET A 64 5.34 -6.21 -4.80
CA MET A 64 5.34 -5.09 -5.73
C MET A 64 4.92 -3.82 -4.98
N ILE A 65 5.71 -2.76 -5.12
CA ILE A 65 5.47 -1.50 -4.42
C ILE A 65 4.22 -0.79 -4.91
N GLY A 66 3.76 0.18 -4.11
CA GLY A 66 2.62 1.02 -4.45
C GLY A 66 1.95 1.52 -3.18
N SER A 67 1.25 2.63 -3.28
CA SER A 67 0.30 3.06 -2.27
C SER A 67 -1.04 2.33 -2.46
N GLN A 68 -1.79 2.20 -1.37
CA GLN A 68 -3.14 1.66 -1.40
C GLN A 68 -4.09 2.51 -0.57
N ILE A 69 -5.37 2.49 -0.96
CA ILE A 69 -6.44 2.71 0.01
C ILE A 69 -6.69 1.37 0.68
N ALA A 70 -6.57 1.33 2.00
CA ALA A 70 -6.88 0.13 2.76
C ALA A 70 -7.83 0.41 3.92
N ARG A 71 -8.69 -0.55 4.19
CA ARG A 71 -9.67 -0.50 5.27
C ARG A 71 -9.13 -1.25 6.48
N VAL A 72 -9.25 -0.67 7.66
CA VAL A 72 -8.98 -1.36 8.93
C VAL A 72 -10.05 -2.45 9.13
N VAL A 73 -9.64 -3.71 9.21
CA VAL A 73 -10.54 -4.85 9.44
C VAL A 73 -10.41 -5.45 10.84
N GLU A 74 -9.23 -5.30 11.47
CA GLU A 74 -8.97 -5.65 12.87
C GLU A 74 -7.93 -4.67 13.43
N SER A 75 -8.00 -4.32 14.71
CA SER A 75 -7.09 -3.34 15.30
C SER A 75 -6.82 -3.61 16.78
N ARG A 76 -5.55 -3.49 17.17
CA ARG A 76 -5.08 -3.38 18.57
C ARG A 76 -4.44 -2.03 18.85
N HIS A 77 -4.77 -1.01 18.05
CA HIS A 77 -4.24 0.35 18.15
C HIS A 77 -5.36 1.35 18.43
N ALA A 78 -5.14 2.30 19.35
CA ALA A 78 -6.18 3.23 19.82
C ALA A 78 -6.72 4.16 18.72
N ASP A 79 -5.85 4.67 17.85
CA ASP A 79 -6.21 5.63 16.80
C ASP A 79 -6.86 5.02 15.55
N TYR A 80 -6.64 3.73 15.28
CA TYR A 80 -7.11 3.06 14.06
C TYR A 80 -8.32 2.21 14.37
N LYS A 81 -9.50 2.69 14.02
CA LYS A 81 -10.77 1.99 14.29
C LYS A 81 -11.17 1.14 13.10
N VAL A 82 -11.77 -0.01 13.38
CA VAL A 82 -12.35 -0.88 12.33
C VAL A 82 -13.29 -0.06 11.44
N GLY A 83 -13.13 -0.21 10.13
CA GLY A 83 -13.84 0.55 9.10
C GLY A 83 -13.16 1.85 8.65
N ASN A 84 -12.12 2.34 9.34
CA ASN A 84 -11.33 3.48 8.83
C ASN A 84 -10.64 3.10 7.52
N ASN A 85 -10.66 4.03 6.56
CA ASN A 85 -9.85 3.92 5.36
C ASN A 85 -8.56 4.73 5.56
N VAL A 86 -7.44 4.17 5.09
CA VAL A 86 -6.12 4.80 5.15
C VAL A 86 -5.48 4.83 3.77
N VAL A 87 -4.59 5.80 3.56
CA VAL A 87 -3.59 5.77 2.47
C VAL A 87 -2.26 5.37 3.06
N ALA A 88 -1.61 4.35 2.49
CA ALA A 88 -0.27 3.94 2.90
C ALA A 88 0.47 3.13 1.82
N TYR A 89 1.80 3.07 1.92
CA TYR A 89 2.68 2.30 1.02
C TYR A 89 2.76 0.82 1.37
N PHE A 90 1.62 0.13 1.36
CA PHE A 90 1.57 -1.30 1.68
C PHE A 90 1.89 -2.22 0.49
N GLY A 91 2.02 -1.67 -0.73
CA GLY A 91 2.28 -2.45 -1.94
C GLY A 91 1.05 -3.23 -2.41
N TRP A 92 1.25 -4.06 -3.43
CA TRP A 92 0.18 -4.84 -4.05
C TRP A 92 -0.07 -6.13 -3.28
N GLN A 93 -0.81 -6.02 -2.18
CA GLN A 93 -1.25 -7.16 -1.39
C GLN A 93 -2.64 -6.93 -0.79
N LEU A 94 -3.39 -8.01 -0.59
CA LEU A 94 -4.76 -7.93 -0.11
C LEU A 94 -4.83 -7.56 1.37
N PHE A 95 -3.93 -8.09 2.20
CA PHE A 95 -3.88 -7.84 3.63
C PHE A 95 -2.50 -7.34 4.05
N THR A 96 -2.47 -6.46 5.03
CA THR A 96 -1.21 -5.99 5.63
C THR A 96 -1.39 -5.82 7.12
N ILE A 97 -0.49 -6.42 7.89
CA ILE A 97 -0.35 -6.15 9.32
C ILE A 97 0.78 -5.14 9.48
N CYS A 98 0.52 -4.03 10.15
CA CYS A 98 1.59 -3.13 10.57
C CYS A 98 1.29 -2.49 11.93
N ASP A 99 2.37 -2.13 12.64
CA ASP A 99 2.35 -1.13 13.71
C ASP A 99 2.42 0.26 13.05
N PRO A 100 1.32 1.04 13.07
CA PRO A 100 1.28 2.35 12.40
C PRO A 100 2.29 3.37 12.93
N ASP A 101 2.66 3.31 14.21
CA ASP A 101 3.59 4.26 14.83
C ASP A 101 5.05 3.97 14.45
N ASN A 102 5.33 2.73 14.01
CA ASN A 102 6.67 2.29 13.65
C ASN A 102 6.83 1.92 12.17
N PHE A 103 5.84 2.20 11.33
CA PHE A 103 5.88 1.85 9.91
C PHE A 103 6.98 2.61 9.13
N THR A 104 7.70 1.87 8.29
CA THR A 104 8.68 2.39 7.35
C THR A 104 8.27 1.97 5.93
N THR A 105 8.22 2.93 5.02
CA THR A 105 7.88 2.67 3.61
C THR A 105 8.96 1.81 2.92
N PRO A 106 8.64 1.21 1.75
CA PRO A 106 9.66 0.53 0.94
C PRO A 106 10.84 1.42 0.53
N PHE A 107 10.72 2.76 0.65
CA PHE A 107 11.78 3.73 0.36
C PHE A 107 12.62 4.12 1.58
N GLY A 108 12.42 3.46 2.73
CA GLY A 108 13.19 3.72 3.95
C GLY A 108 12.74 4.95 4.74
N MET A 109 11.59 5.55 4.42
CA MET A 109 11.06 6.70 5.14
C MET A 109 10.05 6.25 6.20
N LYS A 110 10.09 6.87 7.39
CA LYS A 110 9.01 6.73 8.38
C LYS A 110 7.77 7.47 7.89
N ASP A 111 6.66 6.76 7.72
CA ASP A 111 5.42 7.33 7.17
C ASP A 111 4.21 6.59 7.76
N LYS A 112 3.49 7.24 8.67
CA LYS A 112 2.36 6.61 9.36
C LYS A 112 1.17 6.46 8.38
N PRO A 113 0.48 5.30 8.32
CA PRO A 113 -0.73 5.15 7.51
C PRO A 113 -1.73 6.29 7.75
N PHE A 114 -2.00 7.09 6.72
CA PHE A 114 -2.78 8.31 6.86
C PHE A 114 -4.28 7.98 6.83
N ILE A 115 -5.00 8.24 7.92
CA ILE A 115 -6.45 8.04 7.98
C ILE A 115 -7.12 9.07 7.05
N LEU A 116 -7.87 8.56 6.07
CA LEU A 116 -8.58 9.42 5.14
C LEU A 116 -9.70 10.19 5.86
N PRO A 117 -9.86 11.50 5.55
CA PRO A 117 -11.03 12.23 5.97
C PRO A 117 -12.27 11.73 5.20
N ASP A 118 -13.45 12.11 5.68
CA ASP A 118 -14.68 11.88 4.95
C ASP A 118 -14.70 12.76 3.68
N PHE A 119 -14.88 12.13 2.53
CA PHE A 119 -15.00 12.82 1.23
C PHE A 119 -16.46 13.14 0.86
N GLY A 120 -17.41 13.05 1.80
CA GLY A 120 -18.80 13.46 1.59
C GLY A 120 -19.51 12.63 0.52
N GLY A 121 -19.23 11.32 0.48
CA GLY A 121 -19.79 10.37 -0.49
C GLY A 121 -19.02 10.22 -1.80
N LEU A 122 -17.94 11.00 -2.02
CA LEU A 122 -17.04 10.76 -3.14
C LEU A 122 -16.20 9.48 -2.94
N PRO A 123 -15.71 8.84 -4.02
CA PRO A 123 -14.92 7.63 -3.93
C PRO A 123 -13.62 7.84 -3.14
N SER A 124 -13.31 6.92 -2.22
CA SER A 124 -12.05 6.98 -1.45
C SER A 124 -10.79 6.84 -2.31
N SER A 125 -10.91 6.27 -3.52
CA SER A 125 -9.82 6.18 -4.50
C SER A 125 -9.26 7.54 -4.92
N LEU A 126 -10.00 8.64 -4.73
CA LEU A 126 -9.50 10.00 -4.93
C LEU A 126 -8.25 10.30 -4.07
N GLY A 127 -8.12 9.64 -2.92
CA GLY A 127 -6.95 9.73 -2.04
C GLY A 127 -5.66 9.15 -2.65
N LEU A 128 -5.73 8.35 -3.73
CA LEU A 128 -4.56 7.92 -4.49
C LEU A 128 -4.26 8.84 -5.69
N GLY A 129 -5.25 9.60 -6.16
CA GLY A 129 -5.17 10.42 -7.36
C GLY A 129 -5.11 11.92 -7.05
N VAL A 130 -6.19 12.62 -7.39
CA VAL A 130 -6.28 14.10 -7.32
C VAL A 130 -6.15 14.66 -5.90
N LEU A 131 -6.55 13.91 -4.88
CA LEU A 131 -6.36 14.29 -3.46
C LEU A 131 -5.13 13.60 -2.84
N GLY A 132 -4.41 12.81 -3.64
CA GLY A 132 -3.25 12.03 -3.24
C GLY A 132 -1.93 12.61 -3.74
N MET A 133 -0.89 11.76 -3.75
CA MET A 133 0.46 12.14 -4.17
C MET A 133 0.48 12.78 -5.57
N PRO A 134 -0.11 12.21 -6.63
CA PRO A 134 -0.06 12.81 -7.97
C PRO A 134 -0.74 14.19 -8.05
N GLY A 135 -1.90 14.35 -7.40
CA GLY A 135 -2.61 15.63 -7.35
C GLY A 135 -1.84 16.71 -6.59
N ASN A 136 -1.27 16.34 -5.45
CA ASN A 136 -0.40 17.24 -4.68
C ASN A 136 0.85 17.63 -5.48
N THR A 137 1.50 16.68 -6.16
CA THR A 137 2.65 16.97 -7.02
C THR A 137 2.28 17.92 -8.16
N ALA A 138 1.12 17.74 -8.80
CA ALA A 138 0.67 18.64 -9.85
C ALA A 138 0.39 20.06 -9.32
N PHE A 139 -0.27 20.17 -8.17
CA PHE A 139 -0.59 21.47 -7.56
C PHE A 139 0.66 22.21 -7.08
N PHE A 140 1.51 21.56 -6.30
CA PHE A 140 2.70 22.20 -5.72
C PHE A 140 3.88 22.29 -6.69
N GLY A 141 3.93 21.47 -7.75
CA GLY A 141 4.96 21.58 -8.79
C GLY A 141 4.66 22.67 -9.83
N PHE A 142 3.42 23.15 -9.89
CA PHE A 142 3.03 24.30 -10.71
C PHE A 142 3.28 25.64 -9.99
N LEU A 143 3.14 25.66 -8.66
CA LEU A 143 3.41 26.82 -7.80
C LEU A 143 4.92 27.04 -7.59
#